data_AF-A0A851LJ56-F1
#
_entry.id   AF-A0A851LJ56-F1
#
_cell.length_a   1.000
_cell.length_b   1.000
_cell.length_c   1.000
_cell.angle_alpha   90.00
_cell.angle_beta   90.00
_cell.angle_gamma   90.00
#
_symmetry.space_group_name_H-M   'P 1'
#
loop_
_entity.id
_entity.type
_entity.pdbx_description
1 polymer ?
#
loop_
_entity_poly.entity_id
_entity_poly.type
_entity_poly.pdbx_seq_one_letter_code
_entity_poly.pdbx_strand_id
1 'polypeptide(L)'
;CSPSYFRPREANIQNKLSALTNTEYKDVPCEQKYLTSSPDLYFFATDKKSESAVIQSPVSKRLSLSERGKVAVSKIVDYLRHTTSRGSEDSGLEELCNMLDPDQKDVTIDLETYHAIMKEWIEDCKRKREDSCTEEPTASMEDLEFKVHKKTSEVKKTHARMNVTSGSLEAFGGDVSKGDMETSDLITCVADLQYNNQKLQEENSELKLTLEAVDETNNKLLADNEDLRQQIKSIQHSVLKAKMLEEELEEAKNNLSLSEEKRQQILCHNKQLEKENQSLVIKITSLQEENIRNSMDTDGLQRKILELSKNAAELQVQAHIFETTAVNKEASLIQKEQDIKELKLTIVECSSIIETLRAEKNKLLENMQHMQQELISNGLSFPLLCKLNSNVPEGMNSLHCELELAQSSENAKTEWTSLDETLDCEVLILLQGPEYTGEKFKTIMKNLVSGGAYVN
;
A
#
# COMPACT_ATOMS: atom_id res chain seq x y z
N CYS A 1 -51.98 -6.29 -58.04
CA CYS A 1 -52.71 -7.31 -57.26
C CYS A 1 -52.60 -7.01 -55.77
N SER A 2 -53.63 -6.37 -55.21
CA SER A 2 -54.07 -6.64 -53.83
C SER A 2 -55.26 -7.64 -53.93
N PRO A 3 -55.91 -8.11 -52.85
CA PRO A 3 -55.69 -7.98 -51.40
C PRO A 3 -55.83 -9.33 -50.63
N SER A 4 -55.60 -9.40 -49.30
CA SER A 4 -56.64 -9.50 -48.24
C SER A 4 -56.12 -10.49 -47.15
N TYR A 5 -56.37 -10.47 -45.84
CA TYR A 5 -57.50 -10.04 -44.99
C TYR A 5 -57.05 -9.70 -43.53
N PHE A 6 -57.67 -8.65 -42.97
CA PHE A 6 -58.24 -8.43 -41.62
C PHE A 6 -57.86 -9.33 -40.40
N ARG A 7 -57.20 -8.72 -39.40
CA ARG A 7 -57.64 -8.25 -38.03
C ARG A 7 -58.62 -9.11 -37.14
N PRO A 8 -58.85 -8.77 -35.84
CA PRO A 8 -58.19 -9.24 -34.60
C PRO A 8 -59.16 -9.93 -33.61
N ARG A 9 -58.71 -10.32 -32.40
CA ARG A 9 -59.60 -10.72 -31.29
C ARG A 9 -59.29 -9.96 -29.99
N GLU A 10 -60.29 -9.22 -29.51
CA GLU A 10 -60.37 -8.55 -28.21
C GLU A 10 -60.99 -9.46 -27.13
N ALA A 11 -60.61 -9.20 -25.87
CA ALA A 11 -61.40 -9.30 -24.62
C ALA A 11 -60.48 -8.73 -23.50
N ASN A 12 -60.70 -7.59 -22.83
CA ASN A 12 -61.79 -7.17 -21.91
C ASN A 12 -62.03 -8.25 -20.82
N ILE A 13 -61.98 -8.03 -19.49
CA ILE A 13 -62.54 -6.95 -18.66
C ILE A 13 -61.87 -6.92 -17.25
N GLN A 14 -61.90 -5.74 -16.62
CA GLN A 14 -62.34 -5.47 -15.22
C GLN A 14 -61.31 -5.13 -14.12
N ASN A 15 -61.21 -3.81 -13.87
CA ASN A 15 -61.45 -3.10 -12.60
C ASN A 15 -61.04 -3.77 -11.26
N LYS A 16 -60.14 -3.09 -10.51
CA LYS A 16 -60.55 -2.45 -9.25
C LYS A 16 -59.57 -1.36 -8.79
N LEU A 17 -60.19 -0.27 -8.37
CA LEU A 17 -59.70 1.03 -7.92
C LEU A 17 -59.05 1.00 -6.53
N SER A 18 -57.98 1.80 -6.39
CA SER A 18 -57.64 2.77 -5.33
C SER A 18 -57.96 2.48 -3.84
N ALA A 19 -56.94 2.68 -2.99
CA ALA A 19 -57.08 3.42 -1.74
C ALA A 19 -55.74 4.03 -1.30
N LEU A 20 -55.71 5.36 -1.20
CA LEU A 20 -54.71 6.19 -0.52
C LEU A 20 -54.84 6.03 1.00
N THR A 21 -53.74 6.13 1.75
CA THR A 21 -53.67 6.93 2.98
C THR A 21 -52.22 7.28 3.34
N ASN A 22 -51.97 8.58 3.46
CA ASN A 22 -50.82 9.20 4.13
C ASN A 22 -50.96 9.10 5.65
N THR A 23 -49.83 8.90 6.33
CA THR A 23 -49.51 9.26 7.74
C THR A 23 -48.04 8.83 7.94
N GLU A 24 -47.13 9.45 8.69
CA GLU A 24 -47.04 10.68 9.48
C GLU A 24 -45.54 10.73 9.90
N TYR A 25 -44.97 11.92 10.07
CA TYR A 25 -43.59 12.14 10.55
C TYR A 25 -43.35 11.58 11.97
N LYS A 26 -42.18 10.95 12.22
CA LYS A 26 -41.48 11.01 13.51
C LYS A 26 -39.95 10.86 13.35
N ASP A 27 -39.23 11.91 13.74
CA ASP A 27 -37.81 11.91 14.09
C ASP A 27 -37.56 11.20 15.43
N VAL A 28 -36.57 10.30 15.48
CA VAL A 28 -35.71 10.01 16.65
C VAL A 28 -34.36 9.48 16.15
N PRO A 29 -33.20 9.97 16.65
CA PRO A 29 -31.88 9.52 16.22
C PRO A 29 -31.41 8.28 16.99
N CYS A 30 -30.81 7.31 16.30
CA CYS A 30 -30.19 6.14 16.92
C CYS A 30 -28.67 6.27 16.84
N GLU A 31 -28.02 6.58 17.97
CA GLU A 31 -26.61 6.34 18.17
C GLU A 31 -26.31 4.85 17.93
N GLN A 32 -25.37 4.55 17.04
CA GLN A 32 -24.77 3.22 16.95
C GLN A 32 -23.27 3.32 17.16
N LYS A 33 -22.89 3.03 18.41
CA LYS A 33 -21.55 2.61 18.81
C LYS A 33 -21.31 1.21 18.25
N TYR A 34 -20.27 1.03 17.44
CA TYR A 34 -19.70 -0.29 17.18
C TYR A 34 -18.20 -0.27 17.49
N LEU A 35 -17.88 -0.78 18.67
CA LEU A 35 -16.64 -1.51 18.93
C LEU A 35 -16.91 -2.97 18.51
N THR A 36 -16.17 -3.51 17.55
CA THR A 36 -15.93 -4.96 17.49
C THR A 36 -14.53 -5.26 16.99
N SER A 37 -13.87 -6.09 17.79
CA SER A 37 -12.60 -6.80 17.58
C SER A 37 -12.57 -7.69 16.32
N SER A 38 -11.36 -7.85 15.78
CA SER A 38 -10.72 -8.78 14.79
C SER A 38 -11.35 -10.16 14.48
N PRO A 39 -10.90 -10.99 13.47
CA PRO A 39 -9.60 -11.04 12.75
C PRO A 39 -9.64 -11.45 11.24
N ASP A 40 -8.45 -11.50 10.61
CA ASP A 40 -8.03 -12.23 9.39
C ASP A 40 -8.82 -12.10 8.08
N LEU A 41 -8.22 -11.52 7.02
CA LEU A 41 -8.22 -12.10 5.66
C LEU A 41 -7.32 -11.32 4.66
N TYR A 42 -6.26 -12.00 4.20
CA TYR A 42 -5.63 -12.01 2.88
C TYR A 42 -5.05 -10.72 2.27
N PHE A 43 -3.72 -10.76 2.16
CA PHE A 43 -2.82 -9.86 1.47
C PHE A 43 -3.03 -9.95 -0.07
N PHE A 44 -3.54 -8.89 -0.69
CA PHE A 44 -3.39 -8.69 -2.14
C PHE A 44 -2.03 -8.07 -2.40
N ALA A 45 -1.09 -8.87 -2.92
CA ALA A 45 0.14 -8.37 -3.52
C ALA A 45 -0.22 -7.56 -4.78
N THR A 46 0.20 -6.30 -4.83
CA THR A 46 0.19 -5.51 -6.06
C THR A 46 1.62 -5.20 -6.44
N ASP A 47 2.08 -5.83 -7.52
CA ASP A 47 3.33 -5.53 -8.20
C ASP A 47 3.35 -4.07 -8.66
N LYS A 48 4.34 -3.31 -8.19
CA LYS A 48 4.78 -2.10 -8.88
C LYS A 48 6.29 -2.11 -9.03
N LYS A 49 6.68 -2.41 -10.27
CA LYS A 49 7.99 -2.17 -10.86
C LYS A 49 8.21 -0.65 -10.94
N SER A 50 9.27 -0.15 -10.29
CA SER A 50 9.81 1.17 -10.54
C SER A 50 11.32 1.09 -10.61
N GLU A 51 11.81 1.31 -11.82
CA GLU A 51 13.19 1.41 -12.24
C GLU A 51 13.75 2.77 -11.77
N SER A 52 14.83 2.78 -11.00
CA SER A 52 15.68 3.96 -10.88
C SER A 52 17.15 3.55 -10.74
N ALA A 53 17.95 4.14 -11.61
CA ALA A 53 19.39 3.94 -11.70
C ALA A 53 20.09 4.74 -10.59
N VAL A 54 20.91 4.07 -9.77
CA VAL A 54 21.94 4.72 -8.95
C VAL A 54 23.19 3.82 -8.90
N ILE A 55 24.24 4.31 -9.57
CA ILE A 55 25.67 4.29 -9.23
C ILE A 55 26.24 3.01 -8.58
N GLN A 56 27.17 2.38 -9.31
CA GLN A 56 28.06 1.31 -8.88
C GLN A 56 28.76 1.58 -7.54
N SER A 57 28.71 0.59 -6.66
CA SER A 57 29.76 0.25 -5.70
C SER A 57 29.87 -1.29 -5.65
N PRO A 58 31.08 -1.88 -5.70
CA PRO A 58 31.25 -3.32 -5.73
C PRO A 58 31.11 -3.89 -4.32
N VAL A 59 30.74 -5.17 -4.22
CA VAL A 59 30.52 -5.96 -2.98
C VAL A 59 29.11 -5.87 -2.42
N SER A 60 28.20 -6.59 -3.08
CA SER A 60 27.34 -7.61 -2.46
C SER A 60 26.38 -8.13 -3.52
N LYS A 61 26.79 -9.15 -4.28
CA LYS A 61 25.83 -9.99 -5.01
C LYS A 61 25.02 -10.75 -3.96
N ARG A 62 23.96 -10.14 -3.43
CA ARG A 62 22.93 -10.88 -2.70
C ARG A 62 22.38 -11.92 -3.67
N LEU A 63 22.46 -13.19 -3.30
CA LEU A 63 21.74 -14.27 -3.99
C LEU A 63 20.29 -13.80 -4.13
N SER A 64 19.84 -13.60 -5.37
CA SER A 64 18.46 -13.26 -5.66
C SER A 64 17.60 -14.41 -5.14
N LEU A 65 16.97 -14.24 -3.97
CA LEU A 65 15.92 -15.14 -3.53
C LEU A 65 14.78 -15.00 -4.54
N SER A 66 14.73 -15.95 -5.48
CA SER A 66 13.49 -16.21 -6.23
C SER A 66 12.39 -16.49 -5.19
N GLU A 67 11.16 -16.11 -5.49
CA GLU A 67 9.98 -15.98 -4.61
C GLU A 67 9.51 -17.26 -3.87
N ARG A 68 10.39 -18.23 -3.65
CA ARG A 68 10.11 -19.52 -3.01
C ARG A 68 11.23 -20.02 -2.10
N GLY A 69 12.12 -19.16 -1.60
CA GLY A 69 13.11 -19.55 -0.59
C GLY A 69 14.10 -20.65 -1.00
N LYS A 70 14.23 -20.93 -2.31
CA LYS A 70 15.05 -22.00 -2.89
C LYS A 70 16.08 -21.43 -3.86
N VAL A 71 17.31 -21.91 -3.80
CA VAL A 71 18.46 -21.44 -4.60
C VAL A 71 19.15 -22.63 -5.26
N ALA A 72 19.48 -22.52 -6.54
CA ALA A 72 20.22 -23.54 -7.29
C ALA A 72 21.64 -23.74 -6.71
N VAL A 73 22.10 -24.99 -6.65
CA VAL A 73 23.42 -25.35 -6.10
C VAL A 73 24.55 -24.61 -6.80
N SER A 74 24.50 -24.51 -8.14
CA SER A 74 25.47 -23.79 -8.96
C SER A 74 25.70 -22.35 -8.45
N LYS A 75 24.63 -21.63 -8.13
CA LYS A 75 24.71 -20.24 -7.63
C LYS A 75 25.29 -20.16 -6.22
N ILE A 76 25.00 -21.13 -5.37
CA ILE A 76 25.54 -21.21 -4.01
C ILE A 76 27.05 -21.46 -4.08
N VAL A 77 27.48 -22.44 -4.87
CA VAL A 77 28.89 -22.80 -5.06
C VAL A 77 29.67 -21.66 -5.71
N ASP A 78 29.12 -21.01 -6.74
CA ASP A 78 29.75 -19.84 -7.37
C ASP A 78 29.91 -18.68 -6.38
N TYR A 79 28.91 -18.42 -5.54
CA TYR A 79 29.00 -17.40 -4.50
C TYR A 79 30.07 -17.73 -3.46
N LEU A 80 30.14 -18.98 -3.00
CA LEU A 80 31.17 -19.44 -2.07
C LEU A 80 32.56 -19.36 -2.68
N ARG A 81 32.71 -19.72 -3.96
CA ARG A 81 33.97 -19.59 -4.71
C ARG A 81 34.46 -18.15 -4.74
N HIS A 82 33.56 -17.21 -5.03
CA HIS A 82 33.89 -15.78 -5.08
C HIS A 82 34.17 -15.15 -3.71
N THR A 83 33.48 -15.60 -2.65
CA THR A 83 33.62 -15.02 -1.31
C THR A 83 34.80 -15.60 -0.52
N THR A 84 35.16 -16.85 -0.76
CA THR A 84 36.26 -17.53 -0.06
C THR A 84 37.58 -17.48 -0.84
N SER A 85 37.59 -16.93 -2.06
CA SER A 85 38.76 -16.88 -2.95
C SER A 85 39.40 -18.25 -3.19
N ARG A 86 38.61 -19.33 -3.14
CA ARG A 86 39.04 -20.69 -3.43
C ARG A 86 38.88 -20.98 -4.92
N GLY A 87 39.94 -21.46 -5.56
CA GLY A 87 39.98 -21.72 -7.02
C GLY A 87 39.24 -22.98 -7.45
N SER A 88 39.22 -23.28 -8.75
CA SER A 88 38.64 -24.51 -9.32
C SER A 88 39.38 -25.80 -8.90
N GLU A 89 40.56 -25.68 -8.29
CA GLU A 89 41.37 -26.80 -7.81
C GLU A 89 41.12 -27.12 -6.32
N ASP A 90 40.17 -26.43 -5.68
CA ASP A 90 39.85 -26.66 -4.28
C ASP A 90 38.96 -27.89 -4.08
N SER A 91 39.57 -28.99 -3.65
CA SER A 91 38.88 -30.27 -3.40
C SER A 91 37.77 -30.16 -2.35
N GLY A 92 37.85 -29.21 -1.42
CA GLY A 92 36.85 -29.02 -0.36
C GLY A 92 35.54 -28.43 -0.86
N LEU A 93 35.57 -27.50 -1.82
CA LEU A 93 34.37 -26.91 -2.39
C LEU A 93 33.66 -27.87 -3.36
N GLU A 94 34.42 -28.72 -4.04
CA GLU A 94 33.87 -29.79 -4.88
C GLU A 94 33.16 -30.87 -4.04
N GLU A 95 33.71 -31.22 -2.88
CA GLU A 95 33.05 -32.12 -1.93
C GLU A 95 31.73 -31.53 -1.40
N LEU A 96 31.70 -30.23 -1.07
CA LEU A 96 30.46 -29.55 -0.70
C LEU A 96 29.43 -29.54 -1.84
N CYS A 97 29.88 -29.36 -3.09
CA CYS A 97 29.01 -29.44 -4.27
C CYS A 97 28.36 -30.83 -4.39
N ASN A 98 29.14 -31.91 -4.23
CA ASN A 98 28.64 -33.28 -4.29
C ASN A 98 27.67 -33.62 -3.15
N MET A 99 27.82 -33.00 -1.97
CA MET A 99 26.86 -33.18 -0.87
C MET A 99 25.55 -32.39 -1.06
N LEU A 100 25.63 -31.24 -1.72
CA LEU A 100 24.44 -30.45 -2.07
C LEU A 100 23.68 -31.06 -3.24
N ASP A 101 24.38 -31.61 -4.23
CA ASP A 101 23.79 -32.20 -5.43
C ASP A 101 24.53 -33.46 -5.88
N PRO A 102 24.21 -34.63 -5.28
CA PRO A 102 24.87 -35.90 -5.59
C PRO A 102 24.67 -36.36 -7.04
N ASP A 103 23.60 -35.91 -7.67
CA ASP A 103 23.22 -36.26 -9.04
C ASP A 103 23.74 -35.26 -10.09
N GLN A 104 24.38 -34.15 -9.67
CA GLN A 104 24.84 -33.04 -10.52
C GLN A 104 23.75 -32.50 -11.47
N LYS A 105 22.50 -32.42 -11.00
CA LYS A 105 21.33 -31.95 -11.76
C LYS A 105 20.96 -30.47 -11.52
N ASP A 106 21.80 -29.74 -10.79
CA ASP A 106 21.61 -28.38 -10.31
C ASP A 106 20.27 -28.18 -9.57
N VAL A 107 20.06 -29.00 -8.53
CA VAL A 107 18.83 -28.98 -7.73
C VAL A 107 18.72 -27.66 -6.96
N THR A 108 17.50 -27.13 -6.84
CA THR A 108 17.24 -25.96 -6.01
C THR A 108 17.03 -26.36 -4.55
N ILE A 109 17.87 -25.84 -3.66
CA ILE A 109 17.90 -26.19 -2.23
C ILE A 109 17.28 -25.05 -1.41
N ASP A 110 16.50 -25.39 -0.38
CA ASP A 110 15.98 -24.41 0.58
C ASP A 110 16.99 -24.08 1.68
N LEU A 111 16.70 -23.02 2.44
CA LEU A 111 17.62 -22.53 3.47
C LEU A 111 17.88 -23.55 4.59
N GLU A 112 16.89 -24.37 4.94
CA GLU A 112 17.01 -25.37 6.01
C GLU A 112 17.92 -26.53 5.58
N THR A 113 17.72 -27.04 4.37
CA THR A 113 18.56 -28.09 3.78
C THR A 113 19.98 -27.60 3.57
N TYR A 114 20.17 -26.37 3.11
CA TYR A 114 21.49 -25.76 2.99
C TYR A 114 22.20 -25.69 4.35
N HIS A 115 21.52 -25.24 5.41
CA HIS A 115 22.13 -25.19 6.75
C HIS A 115 22.46 -26.57 7.32
N ALA A 116 21.62 -27.58 7.06
CA ALA A 116 21.88 -28.95 7.50
C ALA A 116 23.15 -29.51 6.85
N ILE A 117 23.26 -29.40 5.52
CA ILE A 117 24.41 -29.90 4.75
C ILE A 117 25.67 -29.09 5.08
N MET A 118 25.57 -27.77 5.24
CA MET A 118 26.71 -26.92 5.62
C MET A 118 27.24 -27.25 7.01
N LYS A 119 26.37 -27.59 7.97
CA LYS A 119 26.79 -28.07 9.30
C LYS A 119 27.52 -29.40 9.21
N GLU A 120 26.97 -30.36 8.47
CA GLU A 120 27.59 -31.67 8.26
C GLU A 120 28.96 -31.55 7.58
N TRP A 121 29.08 -30.69 6.57
CA TRP A 121 30.36 -30.42 5.90
C TRP A 121 31.39 -29.79 6.83
N ILE A 122 30.99 -28.83 7.66
CA ILE A 122 31.89 -28.21 8.66
C ILE A 122 32.35 -29.26 9.68
N GLU A 123 31.47 -30.15 10.10
CA GLU A 123 31.83 -31.27 10.98
C GLU A 123 32.77 -32.27 10.28
N ASP A 124 32.56 -32.57 9.00
CA ASP A 124 33.44 -33.45 8.24
C ASP A 124 34.82 -32.83 8.02
N CYS A 125 34.88 -31.52 7.76
CA CYS A 125 36.13 -30.76 7.72
C CYS A 125 36.89 -30.80 9.06
N LYS A 126 36.17 -30.76 10.19
CA LYS A 126 36.77 -30.89 11.53
C LYS A 126 37.31 -32.30 11.76
N ARG A 127 36.56 -33.34 11.38
CA ARG A 127 36.99 -34.75 11.48
C ARG A 127 38.23 -35.02 10.63
N LYS A 128 38.26 -34.57 9.37
CA LYS A 128 39.45 -34.71 8.50
C LYS A 128 40.68 -34.01 9.06
N ARG A 129 40.51 -32.84 9.70
CA ARG A 129 41.61 -32.13 10.36
C ARG A 129 42.15 -32.93 11.56
N GLU A 130 41.27 -33.57 12.31
CA GLU A 130 41.62 -34.38 13.48
C GLU A 130 42.30 -35.71 13.08
N ASP A 131 41.82 -36.38 12.02
CA ASP A 131 42.46 -37.57 11.44
C ASP A 131 43.84 -37.28 10.82
N SER A 132 44.03 -36.08 10.23
CA SER A 132 45.31 -35.66 9.64
C SER A 132 46.41 -35.30 10.65
N CYS A 133 46.08 -35.22 11.95
CA CYS A 133 47.04 -34.95 13.03
C CYS A 133 47.69 -36.22 13.61
N THR A 134 47.45 -37.39 13.00
CA THR A 134 48.01 -38.69 13.43
C THR A 134 49.31 -39.06 12.70
N GLU A 135 50.10 -38.08 12.28
CA GLU A 135 51.48 -38.26 11.84
C GLU A 135 52.35 -37.32 12.70
N GLU A 136 53.11 -37.88 13.63
CA GLU A 136 54.13 -37.16 14.42
C GLU A 136 55.07 -36.36 13.50
N PRO A 137 55.50 -35.15 13.92
CA PRO A 137 56.76 -35.05 14.64
C PRO A 137 56.71 -34.09 15.84
N THR A 138 57.02 -34.68 17.00
CA THR A 138 57.54 -34.10 18.24
C THR A 138 58.12 -32.67 18.17
N ALA A 139 57.48 -31.73 18.85
CA ALA A 139 58.11 -30.62 19.58
C ALA A 139 57.04 -29.93 20.47
N SER A 140 56.96 -30.30 21.74
CA SER A 140 57.64 -29.58 22.83
C SER A 140 56.97 -28.24 23.19
N MET A 141 56.00 -28.26 24.11
CA MET A 141 55.87 -27.20 25.13
C MET A 141 55.05 -27.61 26.37
N GLU A 142 55.11 -28.87 26.81
CA GLU A 142 54.49 -29.28 28.07
C GLU A 142 55.38 -30.32 28.77
N ASP A 143 56.61 -29.93 29.12
CA ASP A 143 57.30 -30.51 30.29
C ASP A 143 58.49 -29.61 30.66
N LEU A 144 58.25 -28.60 31.49
CA LEU A 144 59.32 -27.92 32.22
C LEU A 144 58.98 -27.82 33.70
N GLU A 145 58.39 -28.87 34.25
CA GLU A 145 58.57 -29.19 35.66
C GLU A 145 59.61 -30.31 35.74
N PHE A 146 60.55 -30.16 36.69
CA PHE A 146 61.59 -31.14 37.03
C PHE A 146 62.92 -31.14 36.25
N LYS A 147 63.73 -30.07 36.42
CA LYS A 147 65.17 -30.26 36.72
C LYS A 147 65.85 -29.00 37.28
N VAL A 148 66.36 -29.14 38.51
CA VAL A 148 67.45 -28.35 39.13
C VAL A 148 67.10 -26.86 39.30
N HIS A 149 66.84 -26.34 40.49
CA HIS A 149 67.87 -25.91 41.44
C HIS A 149 67.30 -25.89 42.87
N LYS A 150 66.96 -27.05 43.41
CA LYS A 150 66.91 -27.22 44.86
C LYS A 150 68.34 -27.48 45.34
N LYS A 151 69.13 -26.41 45.50
CA LYS A 151 70.24 -26.45 46.46
C LYS A 151 69.62 -26.41 47.85
N THR A 152 68.95 -27.49 48.24
CA THR A 152 69.09 -27.99 49.60
C THR A 152 70.57 -28.25 49.76
N SER A 153 71.29 -27.29 50.33
CA SER A 153 72.49 -27.62 51.10
C SER A 153 72.00 -28.43 52.29
N GLU A 154 71.72 -29.69 52.01
CA GLU A 154 71.85 -30.78 52.95
C GLU A 154 73.25 -30.58 53.55
N VAL A 155 73.33 -29.96 54.73
CA VAL A 155 74.49 -30.12 55.59
C VAL A 155 74.42 -31.57 56.06
N LYS A 156 74.72 -32.47 55.12
CA LYS A 156 75.51 -33.65 55.43
C LYS A 156 76.59 -33.12 56.35
N LYS A 157 76.61 -33.64 57.58
CA LYS A 157 77.85 -33.83 58.32
C LYS A 157 78.78 -34.62 57.39
N THR A 158 79.36 -33.96 56.39
CA THR A 158 80.65 -34.31 55.87
C THR A 158 81.55 -34.04 57.05
N HIS A 159 81.67 -35.06 57.89
CA HIS A 159 82.94 -35.39 58.52
C HIS A 159 83.97 -35.05 57.46
N ALA A 160 84.66 -33.92 57.64
CA ALA A 160 85.94 -33.76 57.01
C ALA A 160 86.72 -34.97 57.52
N ARG A 161 86.76 -36.00 56.69
CA ARG A 161 87.69 -37.10 56.79
C ARG A 161 89.03 -36.46 56.49
N MET A 162 89.52 -35.68 57.44
CA MET A 162 90.92 -35.39 57.56
C MET A 162 91.54 -36.74 57.80
N ASN A 163 92.20 -37.23 56.76
CA ASN A 163 93.02 -38.41 56.82
C ASN A 163 94.02 -38.18 57.96
N VAL A 164 93.76 -38.81 59.10
CA VAL A 164 94.75 -39.03 60.13
C VAL A 164 95.80 -39.91 59.46
N THR A 165 96.79 -39.28 58.85
CA THR A 165 98.05 -39.95 58.58
C THR A 165 98.68 -40.15 59.94
N SER A 166 98.40 -41.30 60.55
CA SER A 166 99.23 -41.89 61.59
C SER A 166 100.62 -42.10 60.99
N GLY A 167 101.45 -41.06 61.09
CA GLY A 167 102.80 -41.03 60.56
C GLY A 167 103.76 -40.58 61.66
N SER A 168 104.35 -41.56 62.34
CA SER A 168 105.63 -41.44 63.04
C SER A 168 105.67 -40.51 64.26
N LEU A 169 105.05 -40.94 65.36
CA LEU A 169 105.46 -40.54 66.71
C LEU A 169 106.46 -41.59 67.22
N GLU A 170 107.67 -41.59 66.66
CA GLU A 170 108.84 -42.22 67.27
C GLU A 170 109.98 -41.21 67.27
N ALA A 171 110.77 -41.25 68.34
CA ALA A 171 111.97 -40.45 68.61
C ALA A 171 111.74 -39.00 69.07
N PHE A 172 111.42 -38.84 70.35
CA PHE A 172 112.36 -38.23 71.31
C PHE A 172 112.08 -38.82 72.70
N GLY A 173 112.49 -40.08 72.86
CA GLY A 173 112.96 -40.56 74.16
C GLY A 173 114.45 -40.17 74.25
N GLY A 174 114.82 -39.47 75.32
CA GLY A 174 116.18 -38.97 75.54
C GLY A 174 116.17 -37.44 75.63
N ASP A 175 116.52 -36.78 76.71
CA ASP A 175 117.05 -37.22 78.01
C ASP A 175 116.10 -36.74 79.10
N VAL A 176 116.00 -37.52 80.19
CA VAL A 176 115.68 -36.92 81.48
C VAL A 176 116.83 -35.95 81.74
N SER A 177 116.60 -34.65 81.47
CA SER A 177 117.50 -33.60 81.92
C SER A 177 117.52 -33.68 83.44
N LYS A 178 118.49 -34.45 83.93
CA LYS A 178 118.93 -34.54 85.30
C LYS A 178 119.82 -33.33 85.59
N GLY A 179 119.35 -32.15 85.20
CA GLY A 179 119.68 -30.90 85.85
C GLY A 179 118.51 -30.61 86.78
N ASP A 180 118.79 -30.20 88.03
CA ASP A 180 117.79 -29.79 89.01
C ASP A 180 116.74 -28.87 88.35
N MET A 181 115.65 -29.46 87.86
CA MET A 181 114.39 -28.74 87.73
C MET A 181 113.93 -28.62 89.17
N GLU A 182 114.35 -27.55 89.83
CA GLU A 182 113.91 -27.25 91.19
C GLU A 182 112.39 -27.40 91.21
N THR A 183 111.84 -28.01 92.25
CA THR A 183 110.38 -28.21 92.40
C THR A 183 109.56 -26.95 92.08
N SER A 184 110.18 -25.77 92.21
CA SER A 184 109.70 -24.46 91.78
C SER A 184 109.33 -24.34 90.29
N ASP A 185 110.14 -24.85 89.36
CA ASP A 185 109.90 -24.73 87.91
C ASP A 185 108.75 -25.64 87.44
N LEU A 186 108.65 -26.84 88.02
CA LEU A 186 107.52 -27.75 87.77
C LEU A 186 106.21 -27.19 88.34
N ILE A 187 106.25 -26.61 89.54
CA ILE A 187 105.09 -25.93 90.15
C ILE A 187 104.65 -24.76 89.26
N THR A 188 105.59 -23.97 88.72
CA THR A 188 105.30 -22.85 87.81
C THR A 188 104.66 -23.34 86.50
N CYS A 189 105.20 -24.37 85.87
CA CYS A 189 104.63 -24.97 84.66
C CYS A 189 103.22 -25.53 84.90
N VAL A 190 102.99 -26.19 86.04
CA VAL A 190 101.66 -26.69 86.43
C VAL A 190 100.69 -25.53 86.66
N ALA A 191 101.11 -24.44 87.30
CA ALA A 191 100.28 -23.25 87.51
C ALA A 191 99.89 -22.57 86.18
N ASP A 192 100.83 -22.44 85.25
CA ASP A 192 100.56 -21.90 83.91
C ASP A 192 99.60 -22.78 83.11
N LEU A 193 99.76 -24.11 83.17
CA LEU A 193 98.84 -25.06 82.53
C LEU A 193 97.44 -25.00 83.16
N GLN A 194 97.33 -24.91 84.48
CA GLN A 194 96.05 -24.75 85.18
C GLN A 194 95.37 -23.43 84.78
N TYR A 195 96.12 -22.33 84.74
CA TYR A 195 95.63 -21.03 84.27
C TYR A 195 95.16 -21.09 82.81
N ASN A 196 95.97 -21.67 81.92
CA ASN A 196 95.61 -21.85 80.52
C ASN A 196 94.38 -22.75 80.34
N ASN A 197 94.23 -23.80 81.14
CA ASN A 197 93.05 -24.68 81.10
C ASN A 197 91.78 -23.95 81.57
N GLN A 198 91.87 -23.18 82.66
CA GLN A 198 90.77 -22.34 83.14
C GLN A 198 90.36 -21.30 82.09
N LYS A 199 91.33 -20.62 81.47
CA LYS A 199 91.08 -19.66 80.39
C LYS A 199 90.43 -20.33 79.18
N LEU A 200 90.88 -21.51 78.75
CA LEU A 200 90.25 -22.28 77.69
C LEU A 200 88.82 -22.71 78.05
N GLN A 201 88.55 -23.02 79.32
CA GLN A 201 87.21 -23.37 79.78
C GLN A 201 86.26 -22.17 79.76
N GLU A 202 86.74 -21.00 80.16
CA GLU A 202 86.01 -19.73 80.06
C GLU A 202 85.72 -19.39 78.58
N GLU A 203 86.73 -19.43 77.71
CA GLU A 203 86.57 -19.21 76.27
C GLU A 203 85.60 -20.23 75.65
N ASN A 204 85.66 -21.51 76.04
CA ASN A 204 84.68 -22.51 75.59
C ASN A 204 83.26 -22.21 76.07
N SER A 205 83.09 -21.70 77.29
CA SER A 205 81.78 -21.31 77.82
C SER A 205 81.20 -20.10 77.08
N GLU A 206 82.06 -19.13 76.73
CA GLU A 206 81.68 -17.96 75.94
C GLU A 206 81.33 -18.34 74.50
N LEU A 207 82.15 -19.20 73.86
CA LEU A 207 81.85 -19.75 72.54
C LEU A 207 80.53 -20.53 72.53
N LYS A 208 80.21 -21.26 73.60
CA LYS A 208 78.94 -21.96 73.71
C LYS A 208 77.75 -21.00 73.79
N LEU A 209 77.85 -19.95 74.61
CA LEU A 209 76.78 -18.94 74.71
C LEU A 209 76.58 -18.17 73.41
N THR A 210 77.68 -17.81 72.73
CA THR A 210 77.60 -17.16 71.42
C THR A 210 77.02 -18.10 70.35
N LEU A 211 77.36 -19.38 70.38
CA LEU A 211 76.75 -20.39 69.51
C LEU A 211 75.25 -20.52 69.77
N GLU A 212 74.82 -20.65 71.03
CA GLU A 212 73.41 -20.73 71.41
C GLU A 212 72.64 -19.47 70.97
N ALA A 213 73.23 -18.27 71.11
CA ALA A 213 72.63 -17.03 70.63
C ALA A 213 72.52 -17.00 69.09
N VAL A 214 73.54 -17.48 68.37
CA VAL A 214 73.51 -17.59 66.91
C VAL A 214 72.44 -18.60 66.47
N ASP A 215 72.33 -19.76 67.12
CA ASP A 215 71.33 -20.78 66.81
C ASP A 215 69.90 -20.25 67.02
N GLU A 216 69.64 -19.50 68.10
CA GLU A 216 68.34 -18.85 68.34
C GLU A 216 68.02 -17.82 67.24
N THR A 217 68.99 -16.98 66.85
CA THR A 217 68.78 -16.03 65.76
C THR A 217 68.54 -16.73 64.42
N ASN A 218 69.20 -17.85 64.15
CA ASN A 218 69.02 -18.63 62.93
C ASN A 218 67.64 -19.31 62.89
N ASN A 219 67.16 -19.86 64.02
CA ASN A 219 65.82 -20.42 64.12
C ASN A 219 64.74 -19.35 63.87
N LYS A 220 64.93 -18.15 64.41
CA LYS A 220 64.05 -17.01 64.13
C LYS A 220 64.04 -16.63 62.65
N LEU A 221 65.22 -16.53 62.01
CA LEU A 221 65.33 -16.26 60.58
C LEU A 221 64.68 -17.35 59.72
N LEU A 222 64.77 -18.62 60.12
CA LEU A 222 64.08 -19.72 59.43
C LEU A 222 62.55 -19.58 59.53
N ALA A 223 62.02 -19.23 60.69
CA ALA A 223 60.59 -18.98 60.88
C ALA A 223 60.12 -17.79 60.04
N ASP A 224 60.85 -16.68 60.05
CA ASP A 224 60.56 -15.50 59.23
C ASP A 224 60.62 -15.85 57.72
N ASN A 225 61.55 -16.71 57.30
CA ASN A 225 61.64 -17.17 55.90
C ASN A 225 60.43 -18.00 55.48
N GLU A 226 59.92 -18.86 56.36
CA GLU A 226 58.72 -19.66 56.09
C GLU A 226 57.46 -18.80 56.05
N ASP A 227 57.31 -17.82 56.96
CA ASP A 227 56.20 -16.86 56.91
C ASP A 227 56.21 -16.04 55.62
N LEU A 228 57.38 -15.50 55.22
CA LEU A 228 57.53 -14.80 53.94
C LEU A 228 57.17 -15.70 52.74
N ARG A 229 57.52 -16.98 52.76
CA ARG A 229 57.13 -17.94 51.71
C ARG A 229 55.62 -18.13 51.66
N GLN A 230 54.95 -18.21 52.79
CA GLN A 230 53.49 -18.32 52.87
C GLN A 230 52.81 -17.03 52.37
N GLN A 231 53.34 -15.87 52.75
CA GLN A 231 52.89 -14.57 52.24
C GLN A 231 53.03 -14.50 50.71
N ILE A 232 54.17 -14.90 50.15
CA ILE A 232 54.38 -14.93 48.69
C ILE A 232 53.35 -15.82 48.00
N LYS A 233 53.08 -17.02 48.52
CA LYS A 233 52.06 -17.93 47.96
C LYS A 233 50.66 -17.32 48.00
N SER A 234 50.29 -16.67 49.11
CA SER A 234 49.00 -15.99 49.25
C SER A 234 48.87 -14.82 48.27
N ILE A 235 49.92 -14.00 48.11
CA ILE A 235 49.97 -12.91 47.15
C ILE A 235 49.86 -13.45 45.72
N GLN A 236 50.59 -14.51 45.37
CA GLN A 236 50.51 -15.15 44.05
C GLN A 236 49.09 -15.64 43.74
N HIS A 237 48.43 -16.30 44.68
CA HIS A 237 47.04 -16.73 44.53
C HIS A 237 46.08 -15.53 44.35
N SER A 238 46.26 -14.46 45.12
CA SER A 238 45.48 -13.23 44.98
C SER A 238 45.67 -12.57 43.60
N VAL A 239 46.91 -12.53 43.10
CA VAL A 239 47.25 -12.00 41.76
C VAL A 239 46.57 -12.82 40.65
N LEU A 240 46.58 -14.15 40.73
CA LEU A 240 45.90 -15.00 39.76
C LEU A 240 44.38 -14.74 39.76
N LYS A 241 43.78 -14.62 40.94
CA LYS A 241 42.35 -14.26 41.07
C LYS A 241 42.05 -12.88 40.47
N ALA A 242 42.93 -11.90 40.69
CA ALA A 242 42.77 -10.57 40.10
C ALA A 242 42.82 -10.59 38.56
N LYS A 243 43.71 -11.39 37.96
CA LYS A 243 43.78 -11.57 36.50
C LYS A 243 42.51 -12.17 35.92
N MET A 244 41.97 -13.21 36.57
CA MET A 244 40.70 -13.82 36.14
C MET A 244 39.55 -12.80 36.16
N LEU A 245 39.46 -11.99 37.21
CA LEU A 245 38.44 -10.94 37.31
C LEU A 245 38.64 -9.82 36.27
N GLU A 246 39.89 -9.53 35.91
CA GLU A 246 40.21 -8.58 34.83
C GLU A 246 39.72 -9.10 33.48
N GLU A 247 39.94 -10.38 33.18
CA GLU A 247 39.43 -11.05 31.98
C GLU A 247 37.89 -11.07 31.93
N GLU A 248 37.22 -11.43 33.03
CA GLU A 248 35.75 -11.38 33.14
C GLU A 248 35.19 -9.96 32.92
N LEU A 249 35.91 -8.94 33.41
CA LEU A 249 35.51 -7.54 33.26
C LEU A 249 35.69 -7.05 31.81
N GLU A 250 36.75 -7.45 31.13
CA GLU A 250 36.93 -7.15 29.71
C GLU A 250 35.89 -7.88 28.83
N GLU A 251 35.55 -9.13 29.14
CA GLU A 251 34.45 -9.84 28.46
C GLU A 251 33.11 -9.11 28.67
N ALA A 252 32.81 -8.70 29.90
CA ALA A 252 31.58 -7.96 30.21
C ALA A 252 31.52 -6.62 29.47
N LYS A 253 32.65 -5.89 29.33
CA LYS A 253 32.73 -4.66 28.53
C LYS A 253 32.45 -4.91 27.05
N ASN A 254 33.04 -5.96 26.49
CA ASN A 254 32.81 -6.33 25.09
C ASN A 254 31.34 -6.69 24.83
N ASN A 255 30.73 -7.47 25.74
CA ASN A 255 29.30 -7.82 25.67
C ASN A 255 28.39 -6.59 25.80
N LEU A 256 28.72 -5.66 26.70
CA LEU A 256 28.00 -4.39 26.85
C LEU A 256 28.07 -3.56 25.56
N SER A 257 29.26 -3.41 24.97
CA SER A 257 29.47 -2.68 23.73
C SER A 257 28.67 -3.28 22.56
N LEU A 258 28.69 -4.60 22.40
CA LEU A 258 27.90 -5.29 21.37
C LEU A 258 26.39 -5.13 21.58
N SER A 259 25.93 -5.22 22.83
CA SER A 259 24.52 -5.01 23.17
C SER A 259 24.08 -3.57 22.88
N GLU A 260 24.93 -2.59 23.19
CA GLU A 260 24.69 -1.19 22.88
C GLU A 260 24.63 -0.91 21.38
N GLU A 261 25.51 -1.53 20.58
CA GLU A 261 25.47 -1.43 19.11
C GLU A 261 24.15 -1.99 18.56
N LYS A 262 23.72 -3.18 19.02
CA LYS A 262 22.43 -3.77 18.64
C LYS A 262 21.25 -2.87 19.03
N ARG A 263 21.28 -2.29 20.23
CA ARG A 263 20.28 -1.32 20.69
C ARG A 263 20.22 -0.12 19.74
N GLN A 264 21.37 0.42 19.35
CA GLN A 264 21.44 1.55 18.43
C GLN A 264 20.93 1.19 17.03
N GLN A 265 21.23 0.00 16.53
CA GLN A 265 20.73 -0.50 15.26
C GLN A 265 19.19 -0.61 15.26
N ILE A 266 18.60 -1.20 16.31
CA ILE A 266 17.15 -1.31 16.46
C ILE A 266 16.50 0.09 16.55
N LEU A 267 17.11 1.03 17.27
CA LEU A 267 16.62 2.42 17.33
C LEU A 267 16.62 3.10 15.97
N CYS A 268 17.70 2.96 15.18
CA CYS A 268 17.76 3.49 13.83
C CYS A 268 16.69 2.86 12.92
N HIS A 269 16.48 1.55 13.01
CA HIS A 269 15.45 0.86 12.25
C HIS A 269 14.04 1.31 12.63
N ASN A 270 13.73 1.42 13.93
CA ASN A 270 12.45 1.93 14.42
C ASN A 270 12.18 3.36 13.93
N LYS A 271 13.19 4.24 13.97
CA LYS A 271 13.07 5.61 13.46
C LYS A 271 12.78 5.65 11.96
N GLN A 272 13.29 4.69 11.19
CA GLN A 272 12.99 4.57 9.77
C GLN A 272 11.55 4.09 9.53
N LEU A 273 11.12 3.05 10.24
CA LEU A 273 9.72 2.56 10.18
C LEU A 273 8.72 3.63 10.60
N GLU A 274 9.06 4.47 11.59
CA GLU A 274 8.21 5.57 12.02
C GLU A 274 8.01 6.62 10.90
N LYS A 275 9.07 6.95 10.15
CA LYS A 275 8.97 7.84 8.97
C LYS A 275 8.13 7.22 7.86
N GLU A 276 8.31 5.93 7.59
CA GLU A 276 7.52 5.20 6.60
C GLU A 276 6.04 5.17 6.98
N ASN A 277 5.73 4.87 8.25
CA ASN A 277 4.37 4.94 8.79
C ASN A 277 3.77 6.34 8.65
N GLN A 278 4.50 7.41 9.00
CA GLN A 278 4.04 8.78 8.80
C GLN A 278 3.75 9.08 7.32
N SER A 279 4.61 8.62 6.41
CA SER A 279 4.42 8.81 4.96
C SER A 279 3.17 8.07 4.42
N LEU A 280 2.92 6.85 4.92
CA LEU A 280 1.75 6.06 4.58
C LEU A 280 0.47 6.71 5.11
N VAL A 281 0.48 7.22 6.34
CA VAL A 281 -0.65 7.97 6.90
C VAL A 281 -0.98 9.18 6.04
N ILE A 282 0.01 9.97 5.62
CA ILE A 282 -0.21 11.11 4.71
C ILE A 282 -0.81 10.64 3.39
N LYS A 283 -0.34 9.53 2.82
CA LYS A 283 -0.87 8.99 1.57
C LYS A 283 -2.31 8.51 1.70
N ILE A 284 -2.66 7.86 2.81
CA ILE A 284 -4.02 7.44 3.12
C ILE A 284 -4.94 8.66 3.19
N THR A 285 -4.56 9.70 3.93
CA THR A 285 -5.35 10.93 4.03
C THR A 285 -5.56 11.59 2.66
N SER A 286 -4.51 11.70 1.84
CA SER A 286 -4.62 12.25 0.48
C SER A 286 -5.57 11.45 -0.41
N LEU A 287 -5.55 10.11 -0.33
CA LEU A 287 -6.47 9.25 -1.08
C LEU A 287 -7.92 9.35 -0.56
N GLN A 288 -8.10 9.51 0.75
CA GLN A 288 -9.42 9.76 1.35
C GLN A 288 -10.01 11.08 0.87
N GLU A 289 -9.22 12.15 0.81
CA GLU A 289 -9.64 13.46 0.26
C GLU A 289 -10.02 13.37 -1.23
N GLU A 290 -9.26 12.63 -2.03
CA GLU A 290 -9.57 12.38 -3.44
C GLU A 290 -10.87 11.58 -3.61
N ASN A 291 -11.10 10.56 -2.78
CA ASN A 291 -12.32 9.77 -2.80
C ASN A 291 -13.56 10.63 -2.45
N ILE A 292 -13.46 11.47 -1.43
CA ILE A 292 -14.53 12.42 -1.08
C ILE A 292 -14.85 13.33 -2.27
N ARG A 293 -13.82 13.88 -2.93
CA ARG A 293 -13.97 14.74 -4.10
C ARG A 293 -14.68 14.02 -5.26
N ASN A 294 -14.24 12.80 -5.57
CA ASN A 294 -14.83 11.97 -6.62
C ASN A 294 -16.29 11.59 -6.30
N SER A 295 -16.61 11.36 -5.02
CA SER A 295 -18.00 11.12 -4.57
C SER A 295 -18.86 12.35 -4.84
N MET A 296 -18.39 13.55 -4.50
CA MET A 296 -19.13 14.79 -4.74
C MET A 296 -19.36 15.05 -6.24
N ASP A 297 -18.36 14.79 -7.08
CA ASP A 297 -18.49 14.91 -8.54
C ASP A 297 -19.49 13.90 -9.10
N THR A 298 -19.47 12.67 -8.60
CA THR A 298 -20.43 11.61 -8.97
C THR A 298 -21.86 12.01 -8.60
N ASP A 299 -22.07 12.55 -7.40
CA ASP A 299 -23.38 13.05 -6.95
C ASP A 299 -23.85 14.24 -7.81
N GLY A 300 -22.92 15.10 -8.26
CA GLY A 300 -23.18 16.18 -9.20
C GLY A 300 -23.66 15.68 -10.56
N LEU A 301 -22.98 14.68 -11.12
CA LEU A 301 -23.35 14.05 -12.38
C LEU A 301 -24.69 13.32 -12.27
N GLN A 302 -24.94 12.60 -11.17
CA GLN A 302 -26.19 11.89 -10.95
C GLN A 302 -27.38 12.85 -10.90
N ARG A 303 -27.25 14.00 -10.22
CA ARG A 303 -28.27 15.07 -10.24
C ARG A 303 -28.55 15.58 -11.65
N LYS A 304 -27.49 15.82 -12.44
CA LYS A 304 -27.64 16.27 -13.83
C LYS A 304 -28.31 15.23 -14.72
N ILE A 305 -28.01 13.95 -14.52
CA ILE A 305 -28.67 12.84 -15.23
C ILE A 305 -30.16 12.81 -14.90
N LEU A 306 -30.53 12.96 -13.62
CA LEU A 306 -31.93 12.99 -13.20
C LEU A 306 -32.69 14.18 -13.80
N GLU A 307 -32.08 15.37 -13.81
CA GLU A 307 -32.66 16.57 -14.41
C GLU A 307 -32.87 16.40 -15.92
N LEU A 308 -31.86 15.91 -16.65
CA LEU A 308 -31.97 15.64 -18.08
C LEU A 308 -33.03 14.57 -18.38
N SER A 309 -33.14 13.53 -17.54
CA SER A 309 -34.16 12.47 -17.69
C SER A 309 -35.57 13.03 -17.49
N LYS A 310 -35.76 13.93 -16.51
CA LYS A 310 -37.02 14.64 -16.30
C LYS A 310 -37.39 15.48 -17.52
N ASN A 311 -36.45 16.29 -18.02
CA ASN A 311 -36.68 17.13 -19.21
C ASN A 311 -37.01 16.30 -20.46
N ALA A 312 -36.33 15.16 -20.63
CA ALA A 312 -36.61 14.23 -21.74
C ALA A 312 -38.04 13.65 -21.65
N ALA A 313 -38.51 13.29 -20.46
CA ALA A 313 -39.88 12.81 -20.25
C ALA A 313 -40.91 13.91 -20.54
N GLU A 314 -40.67 15.15 -20.10
CA GLU A 314 -41.53 16.30 -20.39
C GLU A 314 -41.63 16.57 -21.90
N LEU A 315 -40.49 16.56 -22.61
CA LEU A 315 -40.45 16.70 -24.07
C LEU A 315 -41.16 15.55 -24.79
N GLN A 316 -41.05 14.32 -24.28
CA GLN A 316 -41.76 13.16 -24.83
C GLN A 316 -43.28 13.32 -24.71
N VAL A 317 -43.78 13.81 -23.57
CA VAL A 317 -45.20 14.13 -23.38
C VAL A 317 -45.64 15.23 -24.34
N GLN A 318 -44.84 16.29 -24.49
CA GLN A 318 -45.14 17.39 -25.40
C GLN A 318 -45.20 16.92 -26.87
N ALA A 319 -44.28 16.05 -27.29
CA ALA A 319 -44.28 15.46 -28.62
C ALA A 319 -45.57 14.66 -28.88
N HIS A 320 -46.01 13.84 -27.92
CA HIS A 320 -47.25 13.07 -28.03
C HIS A 320 -48.50 13.97 -28.17
N ILE A 321 -48.54 15.10 -27.45
CA ILE A 321 -49.63 16.08 -27.56
C ILE A 321 -49.68 16.68 -28.97
N PHE A 322 -48.53 17.08 -29.51
CA PHE A 322 -48.46 17.61 -30.87
C PHE A 322 -48.82 16.57 -31.93
N GLU A 323 -48.35 15.33 -31.79
CA GLU A 323 -48.71 14.24 -32.68
C GLU A 323 -50.22 13.98 -32.69
N THR A 324 -50.84 13.90 -31.51
CA THR A 324 -52.30 13.75 -31.37
C THR A 324 -53.05 14.91 -32.03
N THR A 325 -52.58 16.14 -31.83
CA THR A 325 -53.19 17.34 -32.42
C THR A 325 -53.06 17.34 -33.95
N ALA A 326 -51.91 16.93 -34.48
CA ALA A 326 -51.69 16.81 -35.93
C ALA A 326 -52.61 15.75 -36.54
N VAL A 327 -52.73 14.57 -35.92
CA VAL A 327 -53.66 13.52 -36.36
C VAL A 327 -55.11 14.00 -36.37
N ASN A 328 -55.54 14.75 -35.35
CA ASN A 328 -56.89 15.32 -35.30
C ASN A 328 -57.13 16.34 -36.43
N LYS A 329 -56.14 17.22 -36.71
CA LYS A 329 -56.22 18.16 -37.82
C LYS A 329 -56.25 17.46 -39.17
N GLU A 330 -55.46 16.40 -39.36
CA GLU A 330 -55.45 15.58 -40.57
C GLU A 330 -56.83 14.93 -40.80
N ALA A 331 -57.43 14.35 -39.75
CA ALA A 331 -58.77 13.78 -39.84
C ALA A 331 -59.84 14.83 -40.22
N SER A 332 -59.76 16.03 -39.64
CA SER A 332 -60.66 17.14 -40.00
C SER A 332 -60.45 17.61 -41.45
N LEU A 333 -59.21 17.63 -41.93
CA LEU A 333 -58.87 18.00 -43.31
C LEU A 333 -59.42 16.97 -44.30
N ILE A 334 -59.24 15.67 -44.02
CA ILE A 334 -59.80 14.57 -44.83
C ILE A 334 -61.33 14.67 -44.90
N GLN A 335 -62.00 14.97 -43.78
CA GLN A 335 -63.46 15.16 -43.76
C GLN A 335 -63.88 16.33 -44.65
N LYS A 336 -63.22 17.49 -44.52
CA LYS A 336 -63.50 18.65 -45.38
C LYS A 336 -63.27 18.33 -46.86
N GLU A 337 -62.26 17.53 -47.19
CA GLU A 337 -62.03 17.12 -48.57
C GLU A 337 -63.16 16.21 -49.10
N GLN A 338 -63.70 15.34 -48.25
CA GLN A 338 -64.85 14.51 -48.59
C GLN A 338 -66.11 15.35 -48.82
N ASP A 339 -66.38 16.32 -47.95
CA ASP A 339 -67.50 17.25 -48.10
C ASP A 339 -67.36 18.04 -49.41
N ILE A 340 -66.16 18.53 -49.75
CA ILE A 340 -65.88 19.21 -51.02
C ILE A 340 -66.19 18.29 -52.23
N LYS A 341 -65.85 17.00 -52.15
CA LYS A 341 -66.16 16.03 -53.23
C LYS A 341 -67.66 15.86 -53.39
N GLU A 342 -68.40 15.77 -52.28
CA GLU A 342 -69.86 15.68 -52.30
C GLU A 342 -70.51 16.95 -52.88
N LEU A 343 -70.07 18.15 -52.44
CA LEU A 343 -70.53 19.41 -53.00
C LEU A 343 -70.25 19.51 -54.52
N LYS A 344 -69.10 19.02 -54.99
CA LYS A 344 -68.81 18.98 -56.43
C LYS A 344 -69.78 18.08 -57.19
N LEU A 345 -70.16 16.92 -56.62
CA LEU A 345 -71.15 16.04 -57.23
C LEU A 345 -72.52 16.71 -57.31
N THR A 346 -72.98 17.35 -56.24
CA THR A 346 -74.28 18.05 -56.24
C THR A 346 -74.31 19.22 -57.22
N ILE A 347 -73.19 19.95 -57.41
CA ILE A 347 -73.07 20.98 -58.44
C ILE A 347 -73.24 20.39 -59.85
N VAL A 348 -72.65 19.22 -60.13
CA VAL A 348 -72.79 18.54 -61.42
C VAL A 348 -74.23 18.11 -61.65
N GLU A 349 -74.90 17.55 -60.64
CA GLU A 349 -76.31 17.18 -60.69
C GLU A 349 -77.21 18.40 -60.97
N CYS A 350 -77.04 19.48 -60.21
CA CYS A 350 -77.76 20.74 -60.42
C CYS A 350 -77.52 21.30 -61.82
N SER A 351 -76.28 21.24 -62.31
CA SER A 351 -75.95 21.69 -63.67
C SER A 351 -76.68 20.85 -64.73
N SER A 352 -76.75 19.54 -64.55
CA SER A 352 -77.52 18.64 -65.43
C SER A 352 -79.02 18.97 -65.42
N ILE A 353 -79.59 19.26 -64.24
CA ILE A 353 -81.00 19.67 -64.11
C ILE A 353 -81.22 20.99 -64.87
N ILE A 354 -80.32 21.97 -64.70
CA ILE A 354 -80.38 23.26 -65.40
C ILE A 354 -80.33 23.07 -66.92
N GLU A 355 -79.43 22.23 -67.44
CA GLU A 355 -79.35 21.94 -68.88
C GLU A 355 -80.64 21.29 -69.40
N THR A 356 -81.21 20.35 -68.64
CA THR A 356 -82.46 19.67 -68.99
C THR A 356 -83.62 20.67 -69.07
N LEU A 357 -83.80 21.50 -68.04
CA LEU A 357 -84.81 22.54 -68.01
C LEU A 357 -84.61 23.57 -69.12
N ARG A 358 -83.36 23.91 -69.47
CA ARG A 358 -83.03 24.82 -70.57
C ARG A 358 -83.43 24.23 -71.92
N ALA A 359 -83.19 22.93 -72.14
CA ALA A 359 -83.63 22.22 -73.35
C ALA A 359 -85.16 22.17 -73.46
N GLU A 360 -85.86 21.87 -72.37
CA GLU A 360 -87.33 21.88 -72.31
C GLU A 360 -87.91 23.26 -72.62
N LYS A 361 -87.34 24.33 -72.03
CA LYS A 361 -87.72 25.72 -72.33
C LYS A 361 -87.54 26.02 -73.82
N ASN A 362 -86.40 25.67 -74.41
CA ASN A 362 -86.13 25.94 -75.83
C ASN A 362 -87.12 25.20 -76.74
N LYS A 363 -87.40 23.92 -76.46
CA LYS A 363 -88.42 23.14 -77.18
C LYS A 363 -89.80 23.76 -77.09
N LEU A 364 -90.20 24.26 -75.91
CA LEU A 364 -91.46 24.97 -75.74
C LEU A 364 -91.51 26.27 -76.55
N LEU A 365 -90.39 27.01 -76.60
CA LEU A 365 -90.26 28.24 -77.37
C LEU A 365 -90.35 27.99 -78.88
N GLU A 366 -89.71 26.93 -79.38
CA GLU A 366 -89.82 26.48 -80.78
C GLU A 366 -91.27 26.10 -81.13
N ASN A 367 -91.92 25.30 -80.27
CA ASN A 367 -93.33 24.94 -80.45
C ASN A 367 -94.24 26.19 -80.50
N MET A 368 -93.99 27.17 -79.63
CA MET A 368 -94.73 28.44 -79.61
C MET A 368 -94.50 29.26 -80.89
N GLN A 369 -93.26 29.34 -81.37
CA GLN A 369 -92.92 30.00 -82.65
C GLN A 369 -93.58 29.31 -83.84
N HIS A 370 -93.55 27.97 -83.90
CA HIS A 370 -94.24 27.19 -84.93
C HIS A 370 -95.74 27.50 -84.94
N MET A 371 -96.39 27.47 -83.77
CA MET A 371 -97.81 27.81 -83.63
C MET A 371 -98.10 29.24 -84.09
N GLN A 372 -97.24 30.20 -83.76
CA GLN A 372 -97.34 31.59 -84.23
C GLN A 372 -97.20 31.68 -85.76
N GLN A 373 -96.25 30.95 -86.35
CA GLN A 373 -96.05 30.88 -87.81
C GLN A 373 -97.27 30.29 -88.52
N GLU A 374 -97.87 29.24 -87.95
CA GLU A 374 -99.07 28.56 -88.46
C GLU A 374 -100.30 29.49 -88.40
N LEU A 375 -100.47 30.25 -87.31
CA LEU A 375 -101.48 31.31 -87.19
C LEU A 375 -101.32 32.41 -88.25
N ILE A 376 -100.07 32.83 -88.52
CA ILE A 376 -99.76 33.80 -89.59
C ILE A 376 -100.08 33.21 -90.98
N SER A 377 -99.74 31.94 -91.23
CA SER A 377 -100.00 31.25 -92.51
C SER A 377 -101.48 31.06 -92.82
N ASN A 378 -102.33 31.00 -91.79
CA ASN A 378 -103.79 30.85 -91.92
C ASN A 378 -104.53 32.20 -92.08
N GLY A 379 -103.81 33.30 -92.34
CA GLY A 379 -104.40 34.60 -92.69
C GLY A 379 -104.86 35.48 -91.50
N LEU A 380 -104.53 35.09 -90.26
CA LEU A 380 -104.88 35.83 -89.05
C LEU A 380 -103.67 36.65 -88.58
N SER A 381 -103.46 37.84 -89.14
CA SER A 381 -102.40 38.73 -88.64
C SER A 381 -102.82 39.41 -87.33
N PHE A 382 -102.24 38.99 -86.21
CA PHE A 382 -102.17 39.80 -84.99
C PHE A 382 -100.72 39.88 -84.49
N PRO A 383 -100.18 41.08 -84.25
CA PRO A 383 -98.89 41.23 -83.58
C PRO A 383 -99.10 40.92 -82.09
N LEU A 384 -98.91 39.66 -81.70
CA LEU A 384 -98.75 39.32 -80.30
C LEU A 384 -97.36 39.80 -79.88
N LEU A 385 -97.33 41.04 -79.41
CA LEU A 385 -96.28 41.64 -78.60
C LEU A 385 -95.85 40.65 -77.51
N CYS A 386 -94.78 39.91 -77.76
CA CYS A 386 -93.92 39.39 -76.70
C CYS A 386 -92.71 40.31 -76.53
N LYS A 387 -92.95 41.63 -76.45
CA LYS A 387 -92.18 42.47 -75.54
C LYS A 387 -92.81 42.30 -74.16
N LEU A 388 -92.49 41.20 -73.51
CA LEU A 388 -92.63 41.13 -72.05
C LEU A 388 -91.33 41.69 -71.46
N ASN A 389 -91.10 42.97 -71.75
CA ASN A 389 -90.19 43.82 -71.00
C ASN A 389 -91.05 44.99 -70.51
N SER A 390 -91.90 44.67 -69.54
CA SER A 390 -92.64 45.64 -68.77
C SER A 390 -92.56 45.19 -67.31
N ASN A 391 -91.51 45.67 -66.66
CA ASN A 391 -91.67 46.44 -65.43
C ASN A 391 -92.70 45.84 -64.46
N VAL A 392 -92.27 44.83 -63.71
CA VAL A 392 -92.77 44.68 -62.34
C VAL A 392 -92.05 45.75 -61.51
N PRO A 393 -92.76 46.68 -60.85
CA PRO A 393 -92.17 47.62 -59.91
C PRO A 393 -91.78 46.89 -58.62
N GLU A 394 -90.97 47.54 -57.77
CA GLU A 394 -90.60 47.12 -56.41
C GLU A 394 -89.37 46.20 -56.29
N GLY A 395 -88.20 46.82 -56.14
CA GLY A 395 -87.62 46.90 -54.80
C GLY A 395 -87.13 45.63 -54.08
N MET A 396 -87.08 44.43 -54.67
CA MET A 396 -86.69 43.23 -53.90
C MET A 396 -85.74 42.22 -54.55
N ASN A 397 -85.30 42.38 -55.81
CA ASN A 397 -84.48 41.34 -56.47
C ASN A 397 -83.17 41.86 -57.08
N SER A 398 -82.56 42.88 -56.45
CA SER A 398 -81.22 43.29 -56.84
C SER A 398 -80.22 42.35 -56.18
N LEU A 399 -79.32 41.78 -56.98
CA LEU A 399 -78.05 41.15 -56.57
C LEU A 399 -77.34 41.95 -55.45
N HIS A 400 -77.63 43.24 -55.33
CA HIS A 400 -77.16 44.12 -54.28
C HIS A 400 -77.68 43.77 -52.86
N CYS A 401 -78.95 43.39 -52.67
CA CYS A 401 -79.47 42.97 -51.35
C CYS A 401 -78.97 41.58 -50.94
N GLU A 402 -78.81 40.66 -51.90
CA GLU A 402 -78.18 39.35 -51.62
C GLU A 402 -76.68 39.51 -51.32
N LEU A 403 -75.97 40.43 -51.98
CA LEU A 403 -74.58 40.78 -51.66
C LEU A 403 -74.46 41.47 -50.30
N GLU A 404 -75.39 42.35 -49.92
CA GLU A 404 -75.42 42.97 -48.58
C GLU A 404 -75.74 41.95 -47.47
N LEU A 405 -76.59 40.95 -47.74
CA LEU A 405 -76.86 39.84 -46.82
C LEU A 405 -75.66 38.86 -46.72
N ALA A 406 -74.94 38.63 -47.82
CA ALA A 406 -73.70 37.85 -47.80
C ALA A 406 -72.56 38.59 -47.09
N GLN A 407 -72.45 39.91 -47.27
CA GLN A 407 -71.47 40.77 -46.57
C GLN A 407 -71.83 41.01 -45.10
N SER A 408 -73.11 41.02 -44.72
CA SER A 408 -73.50 41.10 -43.30
C SER A 408 -73.42 39.74 -42.58
N SER A 409 -73.48 38.63 -43.31
CA SER A 409 -73.07 37.29 -42.81
C SER A 409 -71.55 37.18 -42.62
N GLU A 410 -70.75 38.08 -43.21
CA GLU A 410 -69.30 38.19 -43.01
C GLU A 410 -68.94 38.80 -41.64
N ASN A 411 -69.93 39.16 -40.82
CA ASN A 411 -69.73 39.61 -39.44
C ASN A 411 -69.74 38.45 -38.42
N ALA A 412 -69.94 37.21 -38.88
CA ALA A 412 -69.56 36.01 -38.13
C ALA A 412 -68.07 35.65 -38.30
N LYS A 413 -67.30 36.52 -38.97
CA LYS A 413 -65.85 36.37 -39.20
C LYS A 413 -65.00 36.96 -38.07
N THR A 414 -65.63 37.44 -37.00
CA THR A 414 -64.97 37.89 -35.76
C THR A 414 -64.19 36.77 -35.05
N GLU A 415 -64.53 35.50 -35.30
CA GLU A 415 -63.74 34.34 -34.84
C GLU A 415 -62.45 34.13 -35.66
N TRP A 416 -62.40 34.57 -36.92
CA TRP A 416 -61.22 34.37 -37.77
C TRP A 416 -60.20 35.51 -37.63
N THR A 417 -60.65 36.75 -37.42
CA THR A 417 -59.74 37.89 -37.17
C THR A 417 -59.12 37.84 -35.77
N SER A 418 -59.85 37.34 -34.76
CA SER A 418 -59.27 37.14 -33.42
C SER A 418 -58.23 36.01 -33.40
N LEU A 419 -58.41 34.94 -34.20
CA LEU A 419 -57.43 33.87 -34.30
C LEU A 419 -56.13 34.33 -34.99
N ASP A 420 -56.25 35.19 -36.02
CA ASP A 420 -55.11 35.77 -36.75
C ASP A 420 -54.29 36.73 -35.88
N GLU A 421 -54.95 37.63 -35.14
CA GLU A 421 -54.28 38.54 -34.20
C GLU A 421 -53.61 37.81 -33.03
N THR A 422 -54.20 36.71 -32.55
CA THR A 422 -53.63 35.90 -31.45
C THR A 422 -52.42 35.09 -31.93
N LEU A 423 -52.49 34.54 -33.15
CA LEU A 423 -51.36 33.87 -33.81
C LEU A 423 -50.20 34.83 -34.08
N ASP A 424 -50.47 36.04 -34.57
CA ASP A 424 -49.44 37.06 -34.78
C ASP A 424 -48.79 37.49 -33.45
N CYS A 425 -49.56 37.58 -32.36
CA CYS A 425 -49.02 37.84 -31.03
C CYS A 425 -48.15 36.69 -30.49
N GLU A 426 -48.58 35.43 -30.66
CA GLU A 426 -47.80 34.26 -30.22
C GLU A 426 -46.54 34.06 -31.07
N VAL A 427 -46.61 34.32 -32.37
CA VAL A 427 -45.46 34.28 -33.29
C VAL A 427 -44.47 35.39 -32.97
N LEU A 428 -44.93 36.60 -32.61
CA LEU A 428 -44.06 37.67 -32.11
C LEU A 428 -43.35 37.28 -30.80
N ILE A 429 -44.03 36.59 -29.89
CA ILE A 429 -43.44 36.09 -28.63
C ILE A 429 -42.41 34.98 -28.90
N LEU A 430 -42.66 34.10 -29.88
CA LEU A 430 -41.73 33.02 -30.28
C LEU A 430 -40.51 33.55 -31.04
N LEU A 431 -40.68 34.56 -31.90
CA LEU A 431 -39.59 35.23 -32.64
C LEU A 431 -38.68 36.06 -31.72
N GLN A 432 -39.17 36.47 -30.55
CA GLN A 432 -38.40 37.25 -29.59
C GLN A 432 -37.33 36.42 -28.83
N GLY A 433 -37.38 35.09 -28.92
CA GLY A 433 -36.38 34.18 -28.39
C GLY A 433 -36.17 34.24 -26.86
N PRO A 434 -35.49 33.26 -26.26
CA PRO A 434 -35.23 33.22 -24.80
C PRO A 434 -34.33 34.36 -24.30
N GLU A 435 -33.67 35.09 -25.21
CA GLU A 435 -32.73 36.16 -24.91
C GLU A 435 -33.42 37.41 -24.32
N TYR A 436 -34.63 37.76 -24.78
CA TYR A 436 -35.36 38.94 -24.26
C TYR A 436 -35.86 38.74 -22.81
N THR A 437 -36.35 37.55 -22.50
CA THR A 437 -36.68 37.15 -21.12
C THR A 437 -35.43 37.05 -20.24
N GLY A 438 -34.30 36.62 -20.81
CA GLY A 438 -33.00 36.58 -20.15
C GLY A 438 -32.45 37.96 -19.79
N GLU A 439 -32.56 38.94 -20.69
CA GLU A 439 -32.17 40.34 -20.47
C GLU A 439 -32.98 41.00 -19.34
N LYS A 440 -34.29 40.74 -19.29
CA LYS A 440 -35.17 41.27 -18.24
C LYS A 440 -34.86 40.63 -16.88
N PHE A 441 -34.62 39.32 -16.84
CA PHE A 441 -34.17 38.61 -15.63
C PHE A 441 -32.78 39.07 -15.18
N LYS A 442 -31.85 39.29 -16.11
CA LYS A 442 -30.50 39.80 -15.84
C LYS A 442 -30.53 41.23 -15.30
N THR A 443 -31.45 42.05 -15.78
CA THR A 443 -31.69 43.41 -15.25
C THR A 443 -32.29 43.37 -13.84
N ILE A 444 -33.24 42.48 -13.56
CA ILE A 444 -33.81 42.28 -12.23
C ILE A 444 -32.74 41.76 -11.25
N MET A 445 -31.93 40.79 -11.66
CA MET A 445 -30.80 40.28 -10.86
C MET A 445 -29.75 41.37 -10.60
N LYS A 446 -29.43 42.20 -11.59
CA LYS A 446 -28.51 43.32 -11.43
C LYS A 446 -29.06 44.37 -10.45
N ASN A 447 -30.36 44.66 -10.48
CA ASN A 447 -31.01 45.56 -9.55
C ASN A 447 -31.07 45.01 -8.11
N LEU A 448 -31.25 43.69 -7.94
CA LEU A 448 -31.20 43.04 -6.63
C LEU A 448 -29.77 43.04 -6.04
N VAL A 449 -28.77 42.83 -6.89
CA VAL A 449 -27.34 42.89 -6.49
C VAL A 449 -26.89 44.33 -6.21
N SER A 450 -27.41 45.32 -6.93
CA SER A 450 -27.11 46.75 -6.68
C SER A 450 -27.93 47.36 -5.53
N GLY A 451 -29.08 46.77 -5.19
CA GLY A 451 -29.91 47.17 -4.04
C GLY A 451 -29.39 46.69 -2.68
N GLY A 452 -28.49 45.70 -2.66
CA GLY A 452 -27.83 45.20 -1.45
C GLY A 452 -26.63 46.03 -0.95
N ALA A 453 -26.24 47.09 -1.67
CA ALA A 453 -25.07 47.91 -1.34
C ALA A 453 -25.38 49.14 -0.45
N TYR A 454 -26.63 49.30 0.01
CA TYR A 454 -27.03 50.35 0.96
C TYR A 454 -27.70 49.76 2.21
N VAL A 455 -27.09 48.72 2.80
CA VAL A 455 -27.29 48.40 4.21
C VAL A 455 -25.93 47.97 4.78
N ASN A 456 -25.10 48.96 5.08
CA ASN A 456 -24.14 48.97 6.19
C ASN A 456 -23.79 50.43 6.52
#